data_AF-A0A524HS60-F1
#
_entry.id   AF-A0A524HS60-F1
#
_cell.length_a   1.000
_cell.length_b   1.000
_cell.length_c   1.000
_cell.angle_alpha   90.00
_cell.angle_beta   90.00
_cell.angle_gamma   90.00
#
_symmetry.space_group_name_H-M   'P 1'
#
loop_
_entity.id
_entity.type
_entity.pdbx_description
1 polymer ?
#
loop_
_entity_poly.entity_id
_entity_poly.type
_entity_poly.pdbx_seq_one_letter_code
_entity_poly.pdbx_strand_id
1 'polypeptide(L)'
;MDLGNQSKIGLQAGLLAGYVVVGLFFVADLVKLAPLATPKALSNNLFGPGGLPFDTPAMLESVTIMSFAGHLAAVTLMHLLVFSALGVGAVVLCRVCGIPMNALTAALYGLVVCSLVFYVTLWLTDAPAVVELPSFRSVLLVNLLAGTAMGGYFQAASKKALRTA
;
A
#
# COMPACT_ATOMS: atom_id res chain seq x y z
N MET A 1 -13.76 -7.32 -23.34
CA MET A 1 -13.83 -6.23 -22.34
C MET A 1 -12.88 -5.12 -22.78
N ASP A 2 -13.37 -3.89 -22.93
CA ASP A 2 -12.55 -2.73 -23.29
C ASP A 2 -11.53 -2.38 -22.18
N LEU A 3 -10.37 -1.83 -22.56
CA LEU A 3 -9.26 -1.44 -21.69
C LEU A 3 -9.73 -0.46 -20.59
N GLY A 4 -10.65 0.44 -20.91
CA GLY A 4 -11.20 1.39 -19.94
C GLY A 4 -11.91 0.71 -18.78
N ASN A 5 -12.69 -0.34 -19.04
CA ASN A 5 -13.39 -1.08 -17.99
C ASN A 5 -12.44 -1.94 -17.15
N GLN A 6 -11.45 -2.55 -17.80
CA GLN A 6 -10.42 -3.35 -17.13
C GLN A 6 -9.53 -2.50 -16.21
N SER A 7 -9.20 -1.29 -16.61
CA SER A 7 -8.41 -0.35 -15.80
C SER A 7 -9.17 0.11 -14.56
N LYS A 8 -10.51 0.32 -14.66
CA LYS A 8 -11.35 0.63 -13.49
C LYS A 8 -11.36 -0.51 -12.47
N ILE A 9 -11.50 -1.75 -12.94
CA ILE A 9 -11.44 -2.94 -12.07
C ILE A 9 -10.04 -3.07 -11.45
N GLY A 10 -8.97 -2.85 -12.23
CA GLY A 10 -7.60 -2.83 -11.74
C GLY A 10 -7.37 -1.79 -10.66
N LEU A 11 -7.88 -0.57 -10.85
CA LEU A 11 -7.82 0.50 -9.86
C LEU A 11 -8.53 0.12 -8.56
N GLN A 12 -9.75 -0.43 -8.64
CA GLN A 12 -10.50 -0.88 -7.47
C GLN A 12 -9.82 -2.05 -6.75
N ALA A 13 -9.27 -3.00 -7.51
CA ALA A 13 -8.51 -4.12 -6.97
C ALA A 13 -7.22 -3.64 -6.28
N GLY A 14 -6.55 -2.65 -6.86
CA GLY A 14 -5.39 -1.97 -6.27
C GLY A 14 -5.73 -1.28 -4.95
N LEU A 15 -6.79 -0.48 -4.92
CA LEU A 15 -7.28 0.15 -3.69
C LEU A 15 -7.59 -0.89 -2.59
N LEU A 16 -8.29 -1.96 -2.94
CA LEU A 16 -8.57 -3.06 -2.01
C LEU A 16 -7.28 -3.66 -1.45
N ALA A 17 -6.29 -3.93 -2.31
CA ALA A 17 -4.99 -4.43 -1.90
C ALA A 17 -4.29 -3.46 -0.92
N GLY A 18 -4.32 -2.16 -1.19
CA GLY A 18 -3.78 -1.14 -0.28
C GLY A 18 -4.48 -1.16 1.09
N TYR A 19 -5.80 -1.26 1.14
CA TYR A 19 -6.53 -1.40 2.41
C TYR A 19 -6.18 -2.68 3.16
N VAL A 20 -5.99 -3.79 2.45
CA VAL A 20 -5.55 -5.06 3.07
C VAL A 20 -4.18 -4.88 3.71
N VAL A 21 -3.23 -4.22 3.03
CA VAL A 21 -1.89 -3.95 3.59
C VAL A 21 -1.99 -3.08 4.85
N VAL A 22 -2.72 -1.96 4.79
CA VAL A 22 -2.92 -1.08 5.94
C VAL A 22 -3.56 -1.82 7.11
N GLY A 23 -4.62 -2.60 6.85
CA GLY A 23 -5.31 -3.37 7.88
C GLY A 23 -4.42 -4.43 8.54
N LEU A 24 -3.62 -5.16 7.75
CA LEU A 24 -2.72 -6.19 8.28
C LEU A 24 -1.60 -5.59 9.14
N PHE A 25 -1.00 -4.47 8.72
CA PHE A 25 0.00 -3.79 9.55
C PHE A 25 -0.61 -3.16 10.79
N PHE A 26 -1.81 -2.59 10.69
CA PHE A 26 -2.52 -2.08 11.86
C PHE A 26 -2.81 -3.18 12.90
N VAL A 27 -3.26 -4.36 12.46
CA VAL A 27 -3.45 -5.51 13.35
C VAL A 27 -2.12 -5.97 13.96
N ALA A 28 -1.05 -6.04 13.16
CA ALA A 28 0.28 -6.41 13.66
C ALA A 28 0.81 -5.42 14.71
N ASP A 29 0.57 -4.13 14.52
CA ASP A 29 0.91 -3.05 15.44
C ASP A 29 0.10 -3.12 16.74
N LEU A 30 -1.20 -3.44 16.65
CA LEU A 30 -2.07 -3.66 17.81
C LEU A 30 -1.59 -4.85 18.66
N VAL A 31 -1.19 -5.96 18.02
CA VAL A 31 -0.65 -7.13 18.73
C VAL A 31 0.64 -6.80 19.49
N LYS A 32 1.41 -5.82 19.01
CA LYS A 32 2.62 -5.31 19.66
C LYS A 32 2.34 -4.19 20.68
N LEU A 33 1.07 -3.85 20.93
CA LEU A 33 0.64 -2.75 21.80
C LEU A 33 1.20 -1.37 21.39
N ALA A 34 1.49 -1.20 20.11
CA ALA A 34 2.05 0.02 19.54
C ALA A 34 1.24 0.45 18.31
N PRO A 35 -0.03 0.88 18.49
CA PRO A 35 -0.88 1.25 17.37
C PRO A 35 -0.22 2.35 16.54
N LEU A 36 -0.27 2.21 15.21
CA LEU A 36 0.31 3.14 14.24
C LEU A 36 1.85 3.22 14.24
N ALA A 37 2.55 2.28 14.88
CA ALA A 37 4.01 2.24 14.83
C ALA A 37 4.54 2.17 13.40
N THR A 38 3.96 1.29 12.57
CA THR A 38 4.36 1.13 11.17
C THR A 38 4.15 2.40 10.33
N PRO A 39 2.95 3.01 10.28
CA PRO A 39 2.75 4.23 9.50
C PRO A 39 3.50 5.44 10.08
N LYS A 40 3.75 5.49 11.41
CA LYS A 40 4.61 6.52 12.03
C LYS A 40 6.06 6.39 11.56
N ALA A 41 6.61 5.17 11.54
CA ALA A 41 7.97 4.93 11.06
C ALA A 41 8.12 5.32 9.58
N LEU A 42 7.15 4.94 8.73
CA LEU A 42 7.14 5.32 7.31
C LEU A 42 7.00 6.85 7.12
N SER A 43 6.13 7.49 7.90
CA SER A 43 5.95 8.94 7.91
C SER A 43 7.22 9.68 8.29
N ASN A 44 7.89 9.27 9.37
CA ASN A 44 9.15 9.86 9.82
C ASN A 44 10.28 9.66 8.80
N ASN A 45 10.29 8.54 8.07
CA ASN A 45 11.24 8.32 7.00
C ASN A 45 11.01 9.24 5.80
N LEU A 46 9.75 9.54 5.46
CA LEU A 46 9.43 10.34 4.28
C LEU A 46 9.56 11.85 4.54
N PHE A 47 9.20 12.32 5.73
CA PHE A 47 9.14 13.74 6.09
C PHE A 47 10.22 14.18 7.09
N GLY A 48 11.04 13.25 7.57
CA GLY A 48 12.02 13.47 8.65
C GLY A 48 11.37 13.47 10.06
N PRO A 49 12.19 13.49 11.13
CA PRO A 49 11.71 13.73 12.49
C PRO A 49 11.18 15.18 12.57
N GLY A 50 9.88 15.34 12.33
CA GLY A 50 9.24 16.65 12.27
C GLY A 50 9.39 17.44 13.56
N GLY A 51 9.98 18.62 13.44
CA GLY A 51 9.95 19.67 14.45
C GLY A 51 10.44 20.98 13.85
N LEU A 52 9.54 21.74 13.21
CA LEU A 52 9.79 23.15 12.94
C LEU A 52 10.10 23.86 14.28
N PRO A 53 11.13 24.72 14.35
CA PRO A 53 11.46 25.45 15.56
C PRO A 53 10.35 26.49 15.84
N PHE A 54 9.41 26.14 16.72
CA PHE A 54 8.40 27.07 17.20
C PHE A 54 8.49 27.20 18.72
N ASP A 55 8.88 28.39 19.19
CA ASP A 55 9.27 28.67 20.58
C ASP A 55 8.11 28.83 21.60
N THR A 56 6.91 28.28 21.35
CA THR A 56 5.80 28.38 22.32
C THR A 56 5.12 27.05 22.65
N PRO A 57 5.08 26.61 23.93
CA PRO A 57 4.69 25.25 24.31
C PRO A 57 3.24 24.86 23.98
N ALA A 58 2.30 25.81 23.94
CA ALA A 58 0.90 25.54 23.60
C ALA A 58 0.63 25.49 22.07
N MET A 59 1.38 26.25 21.28
CA MET A 59 1.33 26.12 19.81
C MET A 59 2.12 24.91 19.34
N LEU A 60 3.20 24.54 20.04
CA LEU A 60 4.00 23.35 19.73
C LEU A 60 3.14 22.09 19.75
N GLU A 61 2.31 21.88 20.78
CA GLU A 61 1.50 20.66 20.89
C GLU A 61 0.46 20.55 19.76
N SER A 62 -0.25 21.63 19.46
CA SER A 62 -1.25 21.65 18.37
C SER A 62 -0.64 21.55 16.97
N VAL A 63 0.48 22.23 16.73
CA VAL A 63 1.22 22.16 15.46
C VAL A 63 1.87 20.79 15.28
N THR A 64 2.38 20.17 16.34
CA THR A 64 2.94 18.81 16.30
C THR A 64 1.86 17.77 15.99
N ILE A 65 0.68 17.87 16.62
CA ILE A 65 -0.44 16.95 16.32
C ILE A 65 -0.93 17.14 14.88
N MET A 66 -1.07 18.39 14.42
CA MET A 66 -1.52 18.69 13.06
C MET A 66 -0.51 18.24 12.00
N SER A 67 0.79 18.44 12.26
CA SER A 67 1.89 17.99 11.41
C SER A 67 1.92 16.46 11.33
N PHE A 68 1.82 15.77 12.47
CA PHE A 68 1.72 14.31 12.51
C PHE A 68 0.51 13.79 11.72
N ALA A 69 -0.68 14.35 11.96
CA ALA A 69 -1.89 13.97 11.23
C ALA A 69 -1.77 14.23 9.73
N GLY A 70 -1.17 15.37 9.35
CA GLY A 70 -0.90 15.73 7.96
C GLY A 70 0.05 14.75 7.28
N HIS A 71 1.16 14.40 7.92
CA HIS A 71 2.12 13.42 7.39
C HIS A 71 1.51 12.01 7.29
N LEU A 72 0.73 11.59 8.30
CA LEU A 72 0.02 10.31 8.28
C LEU A 72 -0.99 10.25 7.13
N ALA A 73 -1.76 11.32 6.94
CA ALA A 73 -2.70 11.44 5.83
C ALA A 73 -1.97 11.39 4.48
N ALA A 74 -0.86 12.12 4.34
CA ALA A 74 -0.06 12.14 3.12
C ALA A 74 0.52 10.76 2.78
N VAL A 75 1.12 10.06 3.76
CA VAL A 75 1.62 8.67 3.58
C VAL A 75 0.48 7.73 3.20
N THR A 76 -0.69 7.86 3.84
CA THR A 76 -1.84 6.99 3.55
C THR A 76 -2.35 7.22 2.12
N LEU A 77 -2.51 8.48 1.71
CA LEU A 77 -2.94 8.82 0.35
C LEU A 77 -1.93 8.36 -0.69
N MET A 78 -0.63 8.59 -0.45
CA MET A 78 0.42 8.13 -1.36
C MET A 78 0.42 6.61 -1.48
N HIS A 79 0.23 5.89 -0.36
CA HIS A 79 0.12 4.44 -0.36
C HIS A 79 -1.06 3.95 -1.21
N LEU A 80 -2.25 4.51 -1.02
CA LEU A 80 -3.42 4.16 -1.81
C LEU A 80 -3.25 4.49 -3.30
N LEU A 81 -2.60 5.61 -3.63
CA LEU A 81 -2.30 5.98 -5.01
C LEU A 81 -1.33 4.99 -5.67
N VAL A 82 -0.24 4.62 -4.97
CA VAL A 82 0.72 3.63 -5.47
C VAL A 82 0.04 2.28 -5.69
N PHE A 83 -0.75 1.80 -4.74
CA PHE A 83 -1.48 0.54 -4.88
C PHE A 83 -2.54 0.58 -5.99
N SER A 84 -3.20 1.72 -6.19
CA SER A 84 -4.11 1.93 -7.35
C SER A 84 -3.35 1.82 -8.67
N ALA A 85 -2.19 2.47 -8.78
CA ALA A 85 -1.33 2.41 -9.96
C ALA A 85 -0.81 0.98 -10.21
N LEU A 86 -0.42 0.26 -9.16
CA LEU A 86 -0.02 -1.15 -9.25
C LEU A 86 -1.17 -2.04 -9.70
N GLY A 87 -2.40 -1.80 -9.23
CA GLY A 87 -3.59 -2.53 -9.68
C GLY A 87 -3.86 -2.35 -11.18
N VAL A 88 -3.75 -1.12 -11.69
CA VAL A 88 -3.83 -0.84 -13.13
C VAL A 88 -2.66 -1.50 -13.87
N GLY A 89 -1.45 -1.38 -13.33
CA GLY A 89 -0.23 -1.97 -13.88
C GLY A 89 -0.31 -3.48 -13.99
N ALA A 90 -0.89 -4.17 -13.01
CA ALA A 90 -1.10 -5.61 -13.03
C ALA A 90 -1.97 -6.02 -14.23
N VAL A 91 -3.08 -5.31 -14.46
CA VAL A 91 -3.98 -5.56 -15.60
C VAL A 91 -3.27 -5.35 -16.93
N VAL A 92 -2.50 -4.27 -17.06
CA VAL A 92 -1.73 -3.97 -18.27
C VAL A 92 -0.67 -5.05 -18.50
N LEU A 93 0.09 -5.41 -17.46
CA LEU A 93 1.15 -6.42 -17.54
C LEU A 93 0.60 -7.79 -17.95
N CYS A 94 -0.44 -8.27 -17.28
CA CYS A 94 -1.07 -9.54 -17.62
C CYS A 94 -1.59 -9.56 -19.05
N ARG A 95 -2.14 -8.43 -19.53
CA ARG A 95 -2.59 -8.32 -20.92
C ARG A 95 -1.44 -8.37 -21.92
N VAL A 96 -0.37 -7.60 -21.69
CA VAL A 96 0.80 -7.54 -22.58
C VAL A 96 1.52 -8.90 -22.64
N CYS A 97 1.63 -9.59 -21.50
CA CYS A 97 2.29 -10.88 -21.41
C CYS A 97 1.37 -12.08 -21.76
N GLY A 98 0.08 -11.85 -22.02
CA GLY A 98 -0.89 -12.93 -22.26
C GLY A 98 -1.12 -13.85 -21.06
N ILE A 99 -0.85 -13.37 -19.84
CA ILE A 99 -0.98 -14.14 -18.61
C ILE A 99 -2.41 -14.01 -18.07
N PRO A 100 -3.10 -15.11 -17.73
CA PRO A 100 -4.44 -15.02 -17.15
C PRO A 100 -4.38 -14.41 -15.74
N MET A 101 -5.12 -13.33 -15.52
CA MET A 101 -5.24 -12.69 -14.20
C MET A 101 -6.12 -13.55 -13.28
N ASN A 102 -5.48 -14.28 -12.37
CA ASN A 102 -6.10 -15.13 -11.36
C ASN A 102 -5.46 -14.87 -9.98
N ALA A 103 -5.97 -15.54 -8.94
CA ALA A 103 -5.50 -15.30 -7.57
C ALA A 103 -4.00 -15.63 -7.40
N LEU A 104 -3.51 -16.68 -8.05
CA LEU A 104 -2.11 -17.09 -7.97
C LEU A 104 -1.17 -16.10 -8.66
N THR A 105 -1.49 -15.70 -9.88
CA THR A 105 -0.69 -14.72 -10.65
C THR A 105 -0.69 -13.36 -9.96
N ALA A 106 -1.83 -12.92 -9.42
CA ALA A 106 -1.90 -11.69 -8.63
C ALA A 106 -1.16 -11.81 -7.30
N ALA A 107 -1.17 -12.98 -6.64
CA ALA A 107 -0.37 -13.22 -5.44
C ALA A 107 1.13 -13.14 -5.73
N LEU A 108 1.60 -13.75 -6.83
CA LEU A 108 3.00 -13.64 -7.27
C LEU A 108 3.35 -12.21 -7.67
N TYR A 109 2.45 -11.50 -8.34
CA TYR A 109 2.60 -10.07 -8.64
C TYR A 109 2.75 -9.26 -7.36
N GLY A 110 1.88 -9.48 -6.36
CA GLY A 110 2.00 -8.85 -5.05
C GLY A 110 3.33 -9.16 -4.38
N LEU A 111 3.67 -10.44 -4.28
CA LEU A 111 4.90 -10.91 -3.65
C LEU A 111 6.15 -10.27 -4.26
N VAL A 112 6.23 -10.20 -5.60
CA VAL A 112 7.42 -9.72 -6.30
C VAL A 112 7.35 -8.21 -6.53
N VAL A 113 6.34 -7.72 -7.25
CA VAL A 113 6.28 -6.34 -7.73
C VAL A 113 5.95 -5.37 -6.60
N CYS A 114 4.95 -5.66 -5.76
CA CYS A 114 4.64 -4.76 -4.64
C CYS A 114 5.79 -4.71 -3.62
N SER A 115 6.45 -5.85 -3.37
CA SER A 115 7.62 -5.87 -2.49
C SER A 115 8.81 -5.14 -3.10
N LEU A 116 9.06 -5.30 -4.40
CA LEU A 116 10.10 -4.56 -5.11
C LEU A 116 9.86 -3.06 -5.00
N VAL A 117 8.64 -2.59 -5.29
CA VAL A 117 8.27 -1.17 -5.18
C VAL A 117 8.49 -0.64 -3.77
N PHE A 118 8.12 -1.42 -2.74
CA PHE A 118 8.37 -1.05 -1.36
C PHE A 118 9.87 -0.87 -1.06
N TYR A 119 10.71 -1.85 -1.40
CA TYR A 119 12.16 -1.75 -1.14
C TYR A 119 12.86 -0.70 -1.99
N VAL A 120 12.46 -0.54 -3.25
CA VAL A 120 12.97 0.55 -4.11
C VAL A 120 12.59 1.91 -3.51
N THR A 121 11.38 2.06 -2.99
CA THR A 121 10.97 3.30 -2.32
C THR A 121 11.84 3.58 -1.09
N LEU A 122 12.06 2.58 -0.22
CA LEU A 122 12.93 2.74 0.94
C LEU A 122 14.36 3.14 0.56
N TRP A 123 14.88 2.53 -0.52
CA TRP A 123 16.20 2.85 -1.05
C TRP A 123 16.27 4.27 -1.60
N LEU A 124 15.25 4.73 -2.35
CA LEU A 124 15.20 6.08 -2.91
C LEU A 124 15.02 7.17 -1.86
N THR A 125 14.39 6.86 -0.72
CA THR A 125 14.18 7.82 0.37
C THR A 125 15.33 7.86 1.37
N ASP A 126 16.43 7.13 1.13
CA ASP A 126 17.54 6.92 2.08
C ASP A 126 17.03 6.58 3.49
N ALA A 127 15.91 5.85 3.56
CA ALA A 127 15.34 5.45 4.83
C ALA A 127 16.33 4.46 5.45
N PRO A 128 16.88 4.74 6.66
CA PRO A 128 17.70 3.76 7.32
C PRO A 128 16.87 2.47 7.43
N ALA A 129 17.50 1.30 7.32
CA ALA A 129 16.86 0.05 7.70
C ALA A 129 16.62 0.06 9.22
N VAL A 130 15.71 0.92 9.66
CA VAL A 130 15.44 1.18 11.07
C VAL A 130 14.83 -0.09 11.63
N VAL A 131 15.19 -0.41 12.87
CA VAL A 131 14.60 -1.51 13.64
C VAL A 131 13.06 -1.40 13.72
N GLU A 132 12.50 -0.22 13.45
CA GLU A 132 11.06 0.07 13.43
C GLU A 132 10.34 -0.27 12.10
N LEU A 133 11.08 -0.58 11.03
CA LEU A 133 10.46 -0.96 9.75
C LEU A 133 9.89 -2.38 9.79
N PRO A 134 8.82 -2.66 9.01
CA PRO A 134 8.33 -4.01 8.80
C PRO A 134 9.46 -4.98 8.43
N SER A 135 9.53 -6.11 9.14
CA SER A 135 10.49 -7.17 8.81
C SER A 135 10.31 -7.64 7.37
N PHE A 136 11.40 -8.12 6.76
CA PHE A 136 11.37 -8.62 5.39
C PHE A 136 10.25 -9.66 5.17
N ARG A 137 10.10 -10.60 6.11
CA ARG A 137 9.06 -11.64 6.07
C ARG A 137 7.65 -11.06 6.14
N SER A 138 7.41 -10.06 6.97
CA SER A 138 6.09 -9.42 7.05
C SER A 138 5.72 -8.69 5.76
N VAL A 139 6.66 -7.99 5.13
CA VAL A 139 6.42 -7.31 3.84
C VAL A 139 6.02 -8.32 2.78
N LEU A 140 6.77 -9.42 2.65
CA LEU A 140 6.45 -10.47 1.68
C LEU A 140 5.06 -11.09 1.92
N LEU A 141 4.74 -11.43 3.16
CA LEU A 141 3.46 -12.05 3.51
C LEU A 141 2.29 -11.09 3.26
N VAL A 142 2.41 -9.84 3.69
CA VAL A 142 1.35 -8.85 3.53
C VAL A 142 1.12 -8.54 2.05
N ASN A 143 2.18 -8.41 1.25
CA ASN A 143 2.07 -8.19 -0.18
C ASN A 143 1.53 -9.41 -0.95
N LEU A 144 1.87 -10.63 -0.52
CA LEU A 144 1.28 -11.87 -1.06
C LEU A 144 -0.24 -11.90 -0.83
N LEU A 145 -0.68 -11.57 0.39
CA LEU A 145 -2.09 -11.52 0.75
C LEU A 145 -2.83 -10.40 0.01
N ALA A 146 -2.22 -9.23 -0.11
CA ALA A 146 -2.76 -8.11 -0.88
C ALA A 146 -2.91 -8.47 -2.36
N GLY A 147 -1.90 -9.11 -2.96
CA GLY A 147 -1.97 -9.63 -4.32
C GLY A 147 -3.07 -10.68 -4.50
N THR A 148 -3.23 -11.58 -3.53
CA THR A 148 -4.32 -12.58 -3.53
C THR A 148 -5.69 -11.91 -3.50
N ALA A 149 -5.88 -10.90 -2.64
CA ALA A 149 -7.12 -10.13 -2.56
C ALA A 149 -7.43 -9.39 -3.86
N MET A 150 -6.41 -8.79 -4.49
CA MET A 150 -6.51 -8.14 -5.79
C MET A 150 -7.00 -9.10 -6.88
N GLY A 151 -6.35 -10.27 -7.01
CA GLY A 151 -6.72 -11.28 -8.00
C GLY A 151 -8.08 -11.92 -7.74
N GLY A 152 -8.47 -12.06 -6.47
CA GLY A 152 -9.81 -12.51 -6.07
C GLY A 152 -10.90 -11.52 -6.50
N TYR A 153 -10.69 -10.23 -6.23
CA TYR A 153 -11.60 -9.17 -6.63
C TYR A 153 -11.74 -9.08 -8.15
N PHE A 154 -10.62 -9.10 -8.87
CA PHE A 154 -10.60 -9.04 -10.33
C PHE A 154 -11.42 -10.16 -10.96
N GLN A 155 -11.27 -11.39 -10.47
CA GLN A 155 -12.05 -12.53 -10.94
C GLN A 155 -13.53 -12.40 -10.62
N ALA A 156 -13.89 -11.94 -9.43
CA ALA A 156 -15.28 -11.72 -9.03
C ALA A 156 -15.96 -10.66 -9.91
N ALA A 157 -15.27 -9.53 -10.16
CA ALA A 157 -15.75 -8.46 -11.02
C ALA A 157 -15.91 -8.91 -12.48
N SER A 158 -14.96 -9.67 -13.00
CA SER A 158 -15.01 -10.22 -14.36
C SER A 158 -16.15 -11.22 -14.54
N LYS A 159 -16.35 -12.12 -13.57
CA LYS A 159 -17.49 -13.07 -13.58
C LYS A 159 -18.84 -12.34 -13.54
N LYS A 160 -18.95 -11.26 -12.77
CA LYS A 160 -20.18 -10.46 -12.67
C LYS A 160 -20.51 -9.79 -14.00
N ALA A 161 -19.52 -9.21 -14.68
CA ALA A 161 -19.71 -8.55 -15.97
C ALA A 161 -20.16 -9.51 -17.08
N LEU A 162 -19.69 -10.77 -17.07
CA LEU A 162 -20.12 -11.80 -18.01
C LEU A 162 -21.56 -12.28 -17.80
N ARG A 163 -22.12 -12.12 -16.58
CA ARG A 163 -23.51 -12.50 -16.28
C ARG A 163 -24.54 -11.43 -16.69
N THR A 164 -24.08 -10.21 -16.96
CA THR A 164 -24.93 -9.05 -17.26
C THR A 164 -24.84 -8.60 -18.72
N ALA A 165 -24.07 -9.31 -19.54
CA ALA A 165 -23.91 -9.11 -20.98
C ALA A 165 -24.66 -10.20 -21.74
#